data_AF-A0A950GAI7-F1
#
_entry.id   AF-A0A950GAI7-F1
#
_cell.length_a   1.000
_cell.length_b   1.000
_cell.length_c   1.000
_cell.angle_alpha   90.00
_cell.angle_beta   90.00
_cell.angle_gamma   90.00
#
_symmetry.space_group_name_H-M   'P 1'
#
loop_
_entity.id
_entity.type
_entity.pdbx_description
1 polymer ?
#
loop_
_entity_poly.entity_id
_entity_poly.type
_entity_poly.pdbx_seq_one_letter_code
_entity_poly.pdbx_strand_id
1 'polypeptide(L)'
;WTTVPVLGVPIESQSLRGIDSLLSIAQMPAGVPVGTLAIGRAGAVNAALLAAAILAGTDPALAGRLHAFREDQTCAVPEHPSEPPPQ
;
A
#
# COMPACT_ATOMS: atom_id res chain seq x y z
N TRP A 1 -14.64 -15.72 9.11
CA TRP A 1 -15.03 -14.70 8.12
C TRP A 1 -15.24 -13.38 8.84
N THR A 2 -15.16 -12.25 8.15
CA THR A 2 -15.41 -10.93 8.75
C THR A 2 -16.03 -10.00 7.72
N THR A 3 -16.72 -8.96 8.18
CA THR A 3 -17.28 -7.88 7.35
C THR A 3 -16.37 -6.65 7.30
N VAL A 4 -15.31 -6.62 8.10
CA VAL A 4 -14.35 -5.51 8.06
C VAL A 4 -13.49 -5.59 6.79
N PRO A 5 -13.04 -4.46 6.24
CA PRO A 5 -12.14 -4.46 5.08
C PRO A 5 -10.88 -5.29 5.34
N VAL A 6 -10.49 -6.11 4.37
CA VAL A 6 -9.27 -6.93 4.41
C VAL A 6 -8.27 -6.39 3.38
N LEU A 7 -7.07 -6.08 3.85
CA LEU A 7 -5.96 -5.62 3.02
C LEU A 7 -4.89 -6.71 2.94
N GLY A 8 -4.60 -7.19 1.72
CA GLY A 8 -3.67 -8.29 1.46
C GLY A 8 -2.33 -7.79 0.94
N VAL A 9 -1.24 -8.25 1.54
CA VAL A 9 0.14 -7.95 1.10
C VAL A 9 0.81 -9.23 0.61
N PRO A 10 1.04 -9.37 -0.71
CA PRO A 10 1.77 -10.50 -1.25
C PRO A 10 3.20 -10.54 -0.74
N ILE A 11 3.64 -11.68 -0.23
CA ILE A 11 5.03 -11.87 0.18
C ILE A 11 5.85 -12.38 -1.01
N GLU A 12 7.08 -11.90 -1.13
CA GLU A 12 7.98 -12.32 -2.20
C GLU A 12 8.32 -13.82 -2.06
N SER A 13 8.00 -14.60 -3.09
CA SER A 13 8.37 -16.01 -3.21
C SER A 13 9.78 -16.15 -3.79
N GLN A 14 10.51 -17.21 -3.45
CA GLN A 14 11.82 -17.49 -4.05
C GLN A 14 11.75 -17.83 -5.55
N SER A 15 10.70 -18.52 -6.01
CA SER A 15 10.61 -19.06 -7.37
C SER A 15 10.03 -18.08 -8.39
N LEU A 16 9.01 -17.31 -8.01
CA LEU A 16 8.23 -16.46 -8.92
C LEU A 16 8.19 -14.98 -8.48
N ARG A 17 9.13 -14.57 -7.62
CA ARG A 17 9.23 -13.18 -7.11
C ARG A 17 7.90 -12.61 -6.58
N GLY A 18 7.04 -13.46 -6.04
CA GLY A 18 5.76 -13.08 -5.44
C GLY A 18 4.59 -12.94 -6.43
N ILE A 19 4.73 -13.32 -7.71
CA ILE A 19 3.60 -13.35 -8.66
C ILE A 19 2.54 -14.39 -8.24
N ASP A 20 2.99 -15.53 -7.74
CA ASP A 20 2.15 -16.58 -7.12
C ASP A 20 1.39 -16.05 -5.90
N SER A 21 2.08 -15.37 -4.99
CA SER A 21 1.47 -14.70 -3.84
C SER A 21 0.49 -13.60 -4.29
N LEU A 22 0.83 -12.83 -5.33
CA LEU A 22 -0.02 -11.76 -5.82
C LEU A 22 -1.33 -12.32 -6.39
N LEU A 23 -1.24 -13.31 -7.28
CA LEU A 23 -2.41 -13.90 -7.92
C LEU A 23 -3.27 -14.68 -6.94
N SER A 24 -2.68 -15.38 -5.95
CA SER A 24 -3.44 -16.10 -4.92
C SER A 24 -4.24 -15.18 -4.00
N ILE A 25 -3.84 -13.92 -3.82
CA ILE A 25 -4.53 -12.94 -2.99
C ILE A 25 -5.49 -12.07 -3.84
N ALA A 26 -5.06 -11.61 -5.01
CA ALA A 26 -5.83 -10.68 -5.84
C ALA A 26 -7.01 -11.32 -6.57
N GLN A 27 -6.91 -12.61 -6.92
CA GLN A 27 -7.92 -13.31 -7.73
C GLN A 27 -9.08 -13.86 -6.89
N MET A 28 -9.67 -12.99 -6.08
CA MET A 28 -10.85 -13.35 -5.29
C MET A 28 -12.11 -13.44 -6.18
N PRO A 29 -13.01 -14.40 -5.92
CA PRO A 29 -14.30 -14.46 -6.62
C PRO A 29 -15.19 -13.27 -6.26
N ALA A 30 -16.15 -12.96 -7.14
CA ALA A 30 -17.13 -11.92 -6.91
C ALA A 30 -17.89 -12.14 -5.57
N GLY A 31 -18.00 -11.07 -4.78
CA GLY A 31 -18.69 -11.08 -3.48
C GLY A 31 -17.79 -11.17 -2.25
N VAL A 32 -16.51 -11.53 -2.39
CA VAL A 32 -15.56 -11.62 -1.26
C VAL A 32 -14.28 -10.82 -1.57
N PRO A 33 -14.34 -9.47 -1.53
CA PRO A 33 -13.23 -8.63 -1.97
C PRO A 33 -12.06 -8.61 -0.99
N VAL A 34 -10.84 -8.48 -1.52
CA VAL A 34 -9.62 -8.18 -0.78
C VAL A 34 -8.91 -7.01 -1.46
N GLY A 35 -8.54 -5.98 -0.70
CA GLY A 35 -7.71 -4.90 -1.22
C GLY A 35 -6.25 -5.36 -1.28
N THR A 36 -5.77 -5.77 -2.46
CA THR A 36 -4.41 -6.30 -2.63
C THR A 36 -3.42 -5.19 -2.98
N LEU A 37 -2.27 -5.17 -2.30
CA LEU A 37 -1.22 -4.16 -2.46
C LEU A 37 -0.01 -4.73 -3.23
N ALA A 38 0.99 -3.88 -3.45
CA ALA A 38 2.27 -4.28 -4.05
C ALA A 38 2.94 -5.45 -3.29
N ILE A 39 3.85 -6.16 -3.96
CA ILE A 39 4.59 -7.27 -3.35
C ILE A 39 5.60 -6.73 -2.32
N GLY A 40 5.73 -7.41 -1.19
CA GLY A 40 6.77 -7.19 -0.19
C GLY A 40 6.64 -5.88 0.60
N ARG A 41 7.78 -5.27 0.92
CA ARG A 41 7.86 -4.11 1.84
C ARG A 41 7.03 -2.92 1.37
N ALA A 42 7.03 -2.63 0.07
CA ALA A 42 6.23 -1.54 -0.49
C ALA A 42 4.73 -1.76 -0.23
N GLY A 43 4.26 -3.00 -0.40
CA GLY A 43 2.88 -3.38 -0.07
C GLY A 43 2.56 -3.24 1.40
N ALA A 44 3.45 -3.67 2.29
CA ALA A 44 3.26 -3.56 3.74
C ALA A 44 3.10 -2.09 4.18
N VAL A 45 3.95 -1.20 3.67
CA VAL A 45 3.85 0.24 3.93
C VAL A 45 2.53 0.80 3.39
N ASN A 46 2.18 0.46 2.15
CA ASN A 46 0.95 0.94 1.53
C ASN A 46 -0.32 0.39 2.18
N ALA A 47 -0.29 -0.84 2.70
CA ALA A 47 -1.41 -1.41 3.44
C ALA A 47 -1.66 -0.64 4.74
N ALA A 48 -0.60 -0.28 5.47
CA ALA A 48 -0.71 0.56 6.66
C ALA A 48 -1.26 1.96 6.33
N LEU A 49 -0.76 2.59 5.26
CA LEU A 49 -1.23 3.90 4.82
C LEU A 49 -2.67 3.87 4.31
N LEU A 50 -3.07 2.81 3.60
CA LEU A 50 -4.46 2.63 3.14
C LEU A 50 -5.40 2.38 4.32
N ALA A 51 -5.00 1.57 5.30
CA ALA A 51 -5.75 1.40 6.54
C ALA A 51 -5.93 2.73 7.28
N ALA A 52 -4.86 3.53 7.39
CA ALA A 52 -4.93 4.87 7.96
C ALA A 52 -5.89 5.78 7.17
N ALA A 53 -5.89 5.72 5.84
CA ALA A 53 -6.80 6.50 5.00
C ALA A 53 -8.27 6.10 5.18
N ILE A 54 -8.57 4.80 5.35
CA ILE A 54 -9.92 4.32 5.64
C ILE A 54 -10.39 4.87 7.00
N LEU A 55 -9.55 4.80 8.03
CA LEU A 55 -9.88 5.25 9.38
C LEU A 55 -9.96 6.78 9.51
N ALA A 56 -9.18 7.51 8.71
CA ALA A 56 -9.17 8.98 8.67
C ALA A 56 -10.54 9.58 8.32
N GLY A 57 -11.43 8.83 7.65
CA GLY A 57 -12.81 9.26 7.39
C GLY A 57 -13.64 9.49 8.66
N THR A 58 -13.24 8.89 9.78
CA THR A 58 -13.91 9.01 11.09
C THR A 58 -13.01 9.50 12.21
N ASP A 59 -11.71 9.67 11.95
CA ASP A 59 -10.72 10.15 12.92
C ASP A 59 -10.01 11.40 12.37
N PRO A 60 -10.45 12.61 12.74
CA PRO A 60 -9.86 13.86 12.26
C PRO A 60 -8.39 14.04 12.67
N ALA A 61 -7.99 13.51 13.83
CA ALA A 61 -6.61 13.62 14.29
C ALA A 61 -5.68 12.72 13.45
N LEU A 62 -6.13 11.51 13.11
CA LEU A 62 -5.44 10.66 12.15
C LEU A 62 -5.40 11.26 10.76
N ALA A 63 -6.49 11.89 10.30
CA ALA A 63 -6.53 12.59 9.02
C ALA A 63 -5.45 13.68 8.93
N GLY A 64 -5.30 14.48 9.99
CA GLY A 64 -4.23 15.49 10.08
C GLY A 64 -2.82 14.89 9.99
N ARG A 65 -2.57 13.78 10.72
CA ARG A 65 -1.26 13.09 10.65
C ARG A 65 -0.98 12.50 9.27
N LEU A 66 -2.00 11.94 8.60
CA LEU A 66 -1.85 11.38 7.26
C LEU A 66 -1.59 12.49 6.22
N HIS A 67 -2.22 13.65 6.38
CA HIS A 67 -1.94 14.83 5.54
C HIS A 67 -0.50 15.29 5.68
N ALA A 68 -0.05 15.51 6.92
CA ALA A 68 1.33 15.92 7.20
C ALA A 68 2.35 14.91 6.63
N PHE A 69 2.11 13.61 6.80
CA PHE A 69 2.96 12.58 6.19
C PHE A 69 3.08 12.72 4.66
N ARG A 70 1.97 13.06 3.97
CA ARG A 70 1.98 13.25 2.52
C ARG A 70 2.70 14.54 2.13
N GLU A 71 2.52 15.62 2.88
CA GLU A 71 3.24 16.89 2.67
C GLU A 71 4.75 16.69 2.83
N ASP A 72 5.19 16.02 3.89
CA ASP A 72 6.60 15.71 4.13
C ASP A 72 7.21 14.90 2.97
N GLN A 73 6.47 13.90 2.46
CA GLN A 73 6.89 13.11 1.31
C GLN A 73 6.98 13.94 0.02
N THR A 74 6.06 14.89 -0.19
CA THR A 74 6.12 15.82 -1.33
C THR A 74 7.32 16.76 -1.22
N CYS A 75 7.55 17.34 -0.05
CA CYS A 75 8.69 18.23 0.21
C CYS A 75 10.05 17.52 0.08
N ALA A 76 10.09 16.20 0.29
CA ALA A 76 11.31 15.41 0.15
C ALA A 76 11.71 15.15 -1.31
N VAL A 77 10.82 15.37 -2.29
CA VAL A 77 11.11 15.19 -3.71
C VAL A 77 11.62 16.51 -4.30
N PRO A 78 12.79 16.54 -4.95
CA PRO A 78 13.30 17.75 -5.61
C PRO A 78 12.37 18.24 -6.74
N GLU A 79 12.22 19.56 -6.89
CA GLU A 79 11.37 20.16 -7.94
C GLU A 79 11.86 19.86 -9.37
N HIS A 80 13.18 19.68 -9.52
CA HIS A 80 13.81 19.34 -10.79
C HIS A 80 14.34 17.90 -10.75
N PRO A 81 14.03 17.08 -11.77
CA PRO A 81 14.63 15.76 -11.91
C PRO A 81 16.16 15.90 -12.01
N SER A 82 16.88 15.27 -11.08
CA SER A 82 18.32 15.05 -11.24
C SER A 82 18.54 13.94 -12.27
N GLU A 83 19.57 14.04 -13.11
CA GLU A 83 19.97 12.92 -13.96
C GLU A 83 20.19 11.67 -13.09
N PRO A 84 19.66 10.51 -13.51
CA PRO A 84 19.96 9.27 -12.82
C PRO A 84 21.47 8.99 -12.89
N PRO A 85 22.06 8.32 -11.88
CA PRO A 85 23.46 7.93 -11.93
C PRO A 85 23.72 7.08 -13.19
N PRO A 86 24.92 7.18 -13.80
CA PRO A 86 25.27 6.37 -14.97
C PRO A 86 25.11 4.88 -14.64
N GLN A 87 24.50 4.14 -15.58
CA GLN A 87 24.24 2.70 -15.48
C GLN A 87 25.53 1.88 -15.52
#